data_AF-A0A0S9C854-F1
#
_entry.id   AF-A0A0S9C854-F1
#
_cell.length_a   1.000
_cell.length_b   1.000
_cell.length_c   1.000
_cell.angle_alpha   90.00
_cell.angle_beta   90.00
_cell.angle_gamma   90.00
#
_symmetry.space_group_name_H-M   'P 1'
#
loop_
_entity.id
_entity.type
_entity.pdbx_description
1 polymer ?
#
loop_
_entity_poly.entity_id
_entity_poly.type
_entity_poly.pdbx_seq_one_letter_code
_entity_poly.pdbx_strand_id
1 'polypeptide(L)'
;MPELSDEEHTARQKAVDFVRGSVAPSGDERDPEIERLNARYVAGQLSDSELLDALLAHGRSLPQGKRVQEYFTSFDEGINATKDR
;
A
#
# COMPACT_ATOMS: atom_id res chain seq x y z
N MET A 1 6.15 -21.35 -15.77
CA MET A 1 5.49 -21.38 -14.45
C MET A 1 4.27 -22.26 -14.59
N PRO A 2 4.01 -23.20 -13.67
CA PRO A 2 2.74 -23.93 -13.67
C PRO A 2 1.59 -22.94 -13.49
N GLU A 3 0.45 -23.19 -14.15
CA GLU A 3 -0.75 -22.37 -13.95
C GLU A 3 -1.28 -22.56 -12.52
N LEU A 4 -1.84 -21.48 -11.95
CA LEU A 4 -2.50 -21.54 -10.64
C LEU A 4 -3.76 -22.40 -10.73
N SER A 5 -4.12 -23.04 -9.62
CA SER A 5 -5.47 -23.61 -9.48
C SER A 5 -6.51 -22.51 -9.38
N ASP A 6 -7.75 -22.81 -9.77
CA ASP A 6 -8.89 -21.89 -9.62
C ASP A 6 -9.10 -21.46 -8.15
N GLU A 7 -8.83 -22.37 -7.22
CA GLU A 7 -8.91 -22.10 -5.78
C GLU A 7 -7.85 -21.08 -5.35
N GLU A 8 -6.61 -21.25 -5.77
CA GLU A 8 -5.51 -20.34 -5.47
C GLU A 8 -5.76 -18.97 -6.11
N HIS A 9 -6.18 -18.93 -7.39
CA HIS A 9 -6.55 -17.68 -8.05
C HIS A 9 -7.67 -16.95 -7.28
N THR A 10 -8.71 -17.68 -6.85
CA THR A 10 -9.82 -17.11 -6.07
C THR A 10 -9.36 -16.59 -4.70
N ALA A 11 -8.48 -17.32 -4.03
CA ALA A 11 -7.92 -16.92 -2.73
C ALA A 11 -7.10 -15.61 -2.87
N ARG A 12 -6.26 -15.52 -3.90
CA ARG A 12 -5.47 -14.32 -4.20
C ARG A 12 -6.35 -13.12 -4.54
N GLN A 13 -7.38 -13.32 -5.37
CA GLN A 13 -8.32 -12.26 -5.72
C GLN A 13 -9.02 -11.71 -4.47
N LYS A 14 -9.49 -12.59 -3.56
CA LYS A 14 -10.09 -12.17 -2.28
C LYS A 14 -9.13 -11.40 -1.40
N ALA A 15 -7.86 -11.80 -1.33
CA ALA A 15 -6.85 -11.10 -0.55
C ALA A 15 -6.61 -9.67 -1.07
N VAL A 16 -6.49 -9.51 -2.40
CA VAL A 16 -6.35 -8.20 -3.04
C VAL A 16 -7.58 -7.32 -2.80
N ASP A 17 -8.79 -7.88 -2.95
CA ASP A 17 -10.03 -7.13 -2.76
C ASP A 17 -10.23 -6.70 -1.30
N PHE A 18 -9.82 -7.53 -0.34
CA PHE A 18 -9.82 -7.15 1.07
C PHE A 18 -8.92 -5.93 1.31
N VAL A 19 -7.67 -5.95 0.84
CA VAL A 19 -6.73 -4.82 0.99
C VAL A 19 -7.27 -3.56 0.33
N ARG A 20 -7.81 -3.69 -0.89
CA ARG A 20 -8.46 -2.58 -1.61
C ARG A 20 -9.61 -1.95 -0.81
N GLY A 21 -10.40 -2.77 -0.11
CA GLY A 21 -11.48 -2.32 0.76
C GLY A 21 -10.98 -1.66 2.04
N SER A 22 -9.87 -2.15 2.62
CA SER A 22 -9.27 -1.59 3.83
C SER A 22 -8.54 -0.26 3.61
N VAL A 23 -7.99 -0.01 2.41
CA VAL A 23 -7.23 1.22 2.10
C VAL A 23 -8.12 2.34 1.53
N ALA A 24 -9.25 1.99 0.88
CA ALA A 24 -10.20 2.97 0.34
C ALA A 24 -10.76 4.01 1.34
N PRO A 25 -11.05 3.71 2.63
CA PRO A 25 -11.58 4.72 3.55
C PRO A 25 -10.56 5.83 3.92
N SER A 26 -9.29 5.69 3.53
CA SER A 26 -8.23 6.67 3.82
C SER A 26 -8.23 7.88 2.87
N GLY A 27 -8.99 7.84 1.77
CA GLY A 27 -9.05 8.92 0.78
C GLY A 27 -7.87 9.02 -0.19
N ASP A 28 -6.87 8.14 -0.07
CA ASP A 28 -5.73 8.09 -0.99
C ASP A 28 -6.11 7.41 -2.31
N GLU A 29 -5.78 8.07 -3.42
CA GLU A 29 -5.86 7.51 -4.77
C GLU A 29 -5.00 6.24 -4.83
N ARG A 30 -5.55 5.15 -5.37
CA ARG A 30 -4.87 3.85 -5.40
C ARG A 30 -3.61 3.94 -6.25
N ASP A 31 -2.47 3.61 -5.67
CA ASP A 31 -1.19 3.59 -6.36
C ASP A 31 -1.23 2.62 -7.57
N PRO A 32 -1.07 3.13 -8.81
CA PRO A 32 -1.18 2.30 -10.01
C PRO A 32 -0.15 1.17 -10.09
N GLU A 33 1.04 1.34 -9.51
CA GLU A 33 2.07 0.30 -9.53
C GLU A 33 1.71 -0.84 -8.59
N ILE A 34 1.14 -0.54 -7.42
CA ILE A 34 0.62 -1.56 -6.50
C ILE A 34 -0.51 -2.36 -7.17
N GLU A 35 -1.41 -1.71 -7.90
CA GLU A 35 -2.49 -2.41 -8.63
C GLU A 35 -1.94 -3.30 -9.76
N ARG A 36 -0.89 -2.85 -10.46
CA ARG A 36 -0.20 -3.66 -11.47
C ARG A 36 0.45 -4.90 -10.85
N LEU A 37 1.09 -4.76 -9.69
CA LEU A 37 1.71 -5.89 -8.98
C LEU A 37 0.66 -6.89 -8.47
N ASN A 38 -0.45 -6.40 -7.92
CA ASN A 38 -1.58 -7.24 -7.49
C ASN A 38 -2.18 -8.04 -8.65
N ALA A 39 -2.36 -7.43 -9.83
CA ALA A 39 -2.86 -8.13 -11.01
C ALA A 39 -1.92 -9.27 -11.45
N ARG A 40 -0.60 -9.03 -11.44
CA ARG A 40 0.41 -10.06 -11.75
C ARG A 40 0.41 -11.20 -10.74
N TYR A 41 0.25 -10.89 -9.45
CA TYR A 41 0.14 -11.88 -8.39
C TYR A 41 -1.10 -12.78 -8.54
N VAL A 42 -2.27 -12.19 -8.80
CA VAL A 42 -3.52 -12.93 -9.05
C VAL A 42 -3.39 -13.81 -10.29
N ALA A 43 -2.75 -13.31 -11.35
CA ALA A 43 -2.47 -14.08 -12.57
C ALA A 43 -1.38 -15.17 -12.40
N GLY A 44 -0.81 -15.35 -11.20
CA GLY A 44 0.24 -16.35 -10.95
C GLY A 44 1.60 -16.01 -11.53
N GLN A 45 1.79 -14.77 -11.97
CA GLN A 45 3.07 -14.29 -12.52
C GLN A 45 4.06 -13.87 -11.43
N LEU A 46 3.59 -13.81 -10.18
CA LEU A 46 4.40 -13.58 -8.99
C LEU A 46 4.03 -14.60 -7.93
N SER A 47 5.04 -15.14 -7.25
CA SER A 47 4.88 -15.77 -5.94
C SER A 47 4.66 -14.72 -4.85
N ASP A 48 4.30 -15.17 -3.64
CA ASP A 48 4.10 -14.31 -2.48
C ASP A 48 5.37 -13.51 -2.13
N SER A 49 6.53 -14.16 -2.19
CA SER A 49 7.82 -13.51 -1.92
C SER A 49 8.17 -12.49 -3.00
N GLU A 50 7.91 -12.81 -4.27
CA GLU A 50 8.16 -11.89 -5.39
C GLU A 50 7.23 -10.66 -5.34
N LEU A 51 5.97 -10.85 -4.93
CA LEU A 51 5.06 -9.74 -4.67
C LEU A 51 5.59 -8.86 -3.54
N LEU A 52 5.98 -9.47 -2.41
CA LEU A 52 6.48 -8.73 -1.25
C LEU A 52 7.75 -7.92 -1.58
N ASP A 53 8.71 -8.54 -2.28
CA ASP A 53 9.94 -7.88 -2.70
C ASP A 53 9.66 -6.73 -3.67
N ALA A 54 8.73 -6.90 -4.61
CA ALA A 54 8.33 -5.84 -5.54
C ALA A 54 7.63 -4.67 -4.82
N LEU A 55 6.74 -4.95 -3.86
CA LEU A 55 6.09 -3.92 -3.06
C LEU A 55 7.10 -3.15 -2.20
N LEU A 56 8.07 -3.85 -1.60
CA LEU A 56 9.15 -3.22 -0.84
C LEU A 56 10.07 -2.37 -1.72
N ALA A 57 10.40 -2.85 -2.92
CA ALA A 57 11.18 -2.09 -3.89
C ALA A 57 10.44 -0.81 -4.32
N HIS A 58 9.14 -0.92 -4.61
CA HIS A 58 8.29 0.22 -4.94
C HIS A 58 8.27 1.24 -3.80
N GLY A 59 7.96 0.80 -2.58
CA GLY A 59 7.92 1.68 -1.40
C GLY A 59 9.24 2.39 -1.12
N ARG A 60 10.39 1.74 -1.39
CA ARG A 60 11.73 2.36 -1.27
C ARG A 60 12.00 3.39 -2.38
N SER A 61 11.33 3.29 -3.53
CA SER A 61 11.48 4.21 -4.66
C SER A 61 10.65 5.48 -4.51
N LEU A 62 9.59 5.43 -3.71
CA LEU A 62 8.74 6.58 -3.43
C LEU A 62 9.54 7.68 -2.72
N PRO A 63 9.24 8.96 -2.99
CA PRO A 63 9.87 10.05 -2.27
C PRO A 63 9.61 9.89 -0.78
N GLN A 64 10.64 10.12 0.03
CA GLN A 64 10.49 10.12 1.48
C GLN A 64 9.48 11.21 1.86
N GLY A 65 8.37 10.81 2.48
CA GLY A 65 7.46 11.75 3.11
C GLY A 65 8.17 12.52 4.23
N LYS A 66 7.51 13.56 4.75
CA LYS A 66 7.97 14.19 6.00
C LYS A 66 8.17 13.12 7.06
N ARG A 67 9.23 13.23 7.85
CA ARG A 67 9.45 12.27 8.94
C ARG A 67 8.20 12.23 9.80
N VAL A 68 7.83 11.05 10.27
CA VAL A 68 6.68 10.88 11.17
C VAL A 68 6.78 11.85 12.36
N GLN A 69 7.99 12.10 12.88
CA GLN A 69 8.22 13.17 13.86
C GLN A 69 7.75 14.54 13.37
N GLU A 70 8.10 15.00 12.17
CA GLU A 70 7.70 16.31 11.65
C GLU A 70 6.18 16.44 11.48
N TYR A 71 5.50 15.36 11.09
CA TYR A 71 4.04 15.35 11.02
C TYR A 71 3.42 15.57 12.41
N PHE A 72 3.88 14.82 13.43
CA PHE A 72 3.36 14.95 14.79
C PHE A 72 3.78 16.25 15.50
N THR A 73 4.98 16.78 15.23
CA THR A 73 5.46 18.03 15.84
C THR A 73 4.72 19.25 15.27
N SER A 74 4.22 19.19 14.03
CA SER A 74 3.45 20.28 13.43
C SER A 74 2.09 20.54 14.11
N PHE A 75 1.55 19.57 14.84
CA PHE A 75 0.35 19.76 15.67
C PHE A 75 0.64 20.57 16.94
N ASP A 76 1.81 20.40 17.55
CA ASP A 76 2.20 21.15 18.76
C ASP A 76 2.41 22.64 18.45
N GLU A 77 2.96 22.98 17.29
CA GLU A 77 3.09 24.39 16.85
C GLU A 77 1.72 25.05 16.62
N GLY A 78 0.76 24.34 16.01
CA GLY A 78 -0.59 24.85 15.81
C GLY A 78 -1.40 25.02 17.11
N ILE A 79 -1.21 24.12 18.09
CA ILE A 79 -1.87 24.18 19.39
C ILE A 79 -1.26 25.30 20.27
N ASN A 80 0.05 25.55 20.20
CA ASN A 80 0.68 26.61 20.99
C ASN A 80 0.48 28.01 20.38
N ALA A 81 0.41 28.15 19.05
CA ALA A 81 0.15 29.43 18.38
C ALA A 81 -1.25 30.00 18.67
N THR A 82 -2.21 29.18 19.13
CA THR A 82 -3.56 29.63 19.50
C THR A 82 -3.69 30.01 20.98
N LYS A 83 -2.67 29.77 21.81
CA LYS A 83 -2.66 30.14 23.23
C LYS A 83 -2.15 31.56 23.51
N ASP A 84 -1.40 32.16 22.57
CA ASP A 84 -0.82 33.50 22.71
C ASP A 84 -1.68 34.62 22.07
N ARG A 85 -2.98 34.34 21.80
CA ARG A 85 -3.95 35.31 21.26
C ARG A 85 -5.05 35.66 22.25
#